data_AF-A0A929FZ39-F1
#
_entry.id   AF-A0A929FZ39-F1
#
_cell.length_a   1.000
_cell.length_b   1.000
_cell.length_c   1.000
_cell.angle_alpha   90.00
_cell.angle_beta   90.00
_cell.angle_gamma   90.00
#
_symmetry.space_group_name_H-M   'P 1'
#
loop_
_entity.id
_entity.type
_entity.pdbx_description
1 polymer ?
#
loop_
_entity_poly.entity_id
_entity_poly.type
_entity_poly.pdbx_seq_one_letter_code
_entity_poly.pdbx_strand_id
1 'polypeptide(L)'
;MSALDELFEALRVADEHLRRAQQHLGTGRTALTEVEQALRRIDPEHPESVVPPTLHRADDQVEHAQGLVERTSDTVRDYLTRL
;
A
#
# COMPACT_ATOMS: atom_id res chain seq x y z
N MET A 1 20.59 12.64 -25.72
CA MET A 1 19.39 12.32 -24.93
C MET A 1 18.79 13.65 -24.51
N SER A 2 17.52 13.90 -24.77
CA SER A 2 16.86 15.17 -24.43
C SER A 2 16.48 15.20 -22.95
N ALA A 3 16.39 16.39 -22.36
CA ALA A 3 15.86 16.57 -21.00
C ALA A 3 14.41 16.03 -20.87
N LEU A 4 13.64 16.03 -21.96
CA LEU A 4 12.32 15.41 -22.00
C LEU A 4 12.38 13.88 -21.94
N ASP A 5 13.35 13.25 -22.62
CA ASP A 5 13.53 11.80 -22.58
C ASP A 5 13.92 11.33 -21.16
N GLU A 6 14.78 12.10 -20.49
CA GLU A 6 15.18 11.84 -19.10
C GLU A 6 13.99 11.97 -18.14
N LEU A 7 13.13 12.97 -18.34
CA LEU A 7 11.91 13.13 -17.55
C LEU A 7 10.92 11.98 -17.76
N PHE A 8 10.70 11.57 -19.02
CA PHE A 8 9.83 10.44 -19.34
C PHE A 8 10.31 9.15 -18.67
N GLU A 9 11.60 8.85 -18.76
CA GLU A 9 12.15 7.65 -18.13
C GLU A 9 12.07 7.71 -16.60
N ALA A 10 12.33 8.87 -16.00
CA ALA A 10 12.18 9.06 -14.55
C ALA A 10 10.73 8.83 -14.09
N LEU A 11 9.74 9.35 -14.82
CA LEU A 11 8.32 9.15 -14.52
C LEU A 11 7.90 7.68 -14.70
N ARG A 12 8.41 7.00 -15.73
CA ARG A 12 8.16 5.57 -15.96
C ARG A 12 8.71 4.70 -14.83
N VAL A 13 9.93 5.02 -14.38
CA VAL A 13 10.56 4.36 -13.23
C VAL A 13 9.76 4.61 -11.95
N ALA A 14 9.29 5.85 -11.74
CA ALA A 14 8.44 6.18 -10.59
C ALA A 14 7.10 5.40 -10.60
N ASP A 15 6.39 5.31 -11.73
CA ASP A 15 5.15 4.53 -11.84
C ASP A 15 5.37 3.04 -11.51
N GLU A 16 6.48 2.45 -11.97
CA GLU A 16 6.83 1.07 -11.65
C GLU A 16 7.11 0.87 -10.14
N HIS A 17 7.83 1.80 -9.51
CA HIS A 17 8.05 1.76 -8.06
C HIS A 17 6.74 1.89 -7.27
N LEU A 18 5.84 2.77 -7.70
CA LEU A 18 4.52 2.94 -7.08
C LEU A 18 3.68 1.67 -7.23
N ARG A 19 3.69 1.03 -8.40
CA ARG A 19 3.00 -0.25 -8.64
C ARG A 19 3.52 -1.35 -7.72
N ARG A 20 4.83 -1.49 -7.57
CA ARG A 20 5.44 -2.45 -6.62
C ARG A 20 5.07 -2.14 -5.17
N ALA A 21 5.03 -0.86 -4.80
CA ALA A 21 4.60 -0.45 -3.46
C ALA A 21 3.13 -0.84 -3.21
N GLN A 22 2.23 -0.62 -4.17
CA GLN A 22 0.83 -1.06 -4.06
C GLN A 22 0.72 -2.58 -3.86
N GLN A 23 1.51 -3.37 -4.62
CA GLN A 23 1.53 -4.83 -4.47
C GLN A 23 1.98 -5.25 -3.06
N HIS A 24 3.11 -4.71 -2.57
CA HIS A 24 3.59 -5.03 -1.23
C HIS A 24 2.61 -4.63 -0.13
N LEU A 25 1.99 -3.45 -0.25
CA LEU A 25 0.97 -3.01 0.71
C LEU A 25 -0.27 -3.92 0.70
N GLY A 26 -0.71 -4.37 -0.49
CA GLY A 26 -1.80 -5.34 -0.62
C GLY A 26 -1.48 -6.69 0.03
N THR A 27 -0.27 -7.21 -0.18
CA THR A 27 0.20 -8.43 0.50
C THR A 27 0.26 -8.23 2.02
N GLY A 28 0.79 -7.09 2.48
CA GLY A 28 0.84 -6.76 3.91
C GLY A 28 -0.54 -6.69 4.56
N ARG A 29 -1.51 -6.04 3.91
CA ARG A 29 -2.90 -5.95 4.39
C ARG A 29 -3.57 -7.32 4.51
N THR A 30 -3.33 -8.18 3.52
CA THR A 30 -3.83 -9.56 3.52
C THR A 30 -3.26 -10.34 4.72
N ALA A 31 -1.95 -10.25 4.95
CA ALA A 31 -1.30 -10.91 6.07
C ALA A 31 -1.80 -10.39 7.43
N LEU A 32 -2.02 -9.07 7.57
CA LEU A 32 -2.60 -8.49 8.80
C LEU A 32 -4.00 -9.04 9.08
N THR A 33 -4.84 -9.12 8.04
CA THR A 33 -6.20 -9.68 8.13
C THR A 33 -6.17 -11.16 8.54
N GLU A 34 -5.27 -11.95 7.94
CA GLU A 34 -5.10 -13.36 8.27
C GLU A 34 -4.64 -13.57 9.72
N VAL A 35 -3.70 -12.75 10.20
CA VAL A 35 -3.23 -12.77 11.59
C VAL A 35 -4.36 -12.38 12.54
N GLU A 36 -5.13 -11.34 12.25
CA GLU A 36 -6.27 -10.93 13.07
C GLU A 36 -7.29 -12.06 13.20
N GLN A 37 -7.64 -12.69 12.09
CA GLN A 37 -8.57 -13.83 12.09
C GLN A 37 -8.02 -15.03 12.86
N ALA A 38 -6.73 -15.32 12.73
CA ALA A 38 -6.08 -16.40 13.48
C ALA A 38 -6.12 -16.13 14.98
N LEU A 39 -5.81 -14.90 15.40
CA LEU A 39 -5.86 -14.49 16.81
C LEU A 39 -7.27 -14.58 17.38
N ARG A 40 -8.28 -14.08 16.67
CA ARG A 40 -9.69 -14.17 17.10
C ARG A 40 -10.19 -15.61 17.29
N ARG A 41 -9.58 -16.59 16.61
CA ARG A 41 -9.93 -18.01 16.80
C ARG A 41 -9.31 -18.62 18.06
N ILE A 42 -8.29 -18.00 18.64
CA ILE A 42 -7.63 -18.48 19.86
C ILE A 42 -8.56 -18.32 21.06
N ASP A 43 -9.19 -17.14 21.19
CA ASP A 43 -10.24 -16.88 22.18
C ASP A 43 -11.41 -16.16 21.49
N PRO A 44 -12.40 -16.92 21.00
CA PRO A 44 -13.58 -16.35 20.35
C PRO A 44 -14.51 -15.58 21.30
N GLU A 45 -14.46 -15.87 22.60
CA GLU A 45 -15.32 -15.23 23.61
C GLU A 45 -14.75 -13.87 24.03
N HIS A 46 -13.41 -13.71 24.00
CA HIS A 46 -12.73 -12.46 24.34
C HIS A 46 -11.64 -12.10 23.31
N PRO A 47 -12.01 -11.78 22.05
CA PRO A 47 -11.06 -11.48 20.98
C PRO A 47 -10.13 -10.30 21.30
N GLU A 48 -10.58 -9.32 22.08
CA GLU A 48 -9.80 -8.18 22.53
C GLU A 48 -8.64 -8.55 23.48
N SER A 49 -8.70 -9.74 24.10
CA SER A 49 -7.62 -10.24 24.95
C SER A 49 -6.44 -10.79 24.13
N VAL A 50 -6.70 -11.22 22.89
CA VAL A 50 -5.74 -11.91 22.01
C VAL A 50 -5.35 -11.08 20.78
N VAL A 51 -6.21 -10.17 20.31
CA VAL A 51 -5.90 -9.25 19.21
C VAL A 51 -5.26 -7.98 19.77
N PRO A 52 -3.96 -7.73 19.51
CA PRO A 52 -3.32 -6.54 20.03
C PRO A 52 -3.83 -5.28 19.29
N PRO A 53 -4.03 -4.15 19.98
CA PRO A 53 -4.51 -2.91 19.36
C PRO A 53 -3.53 -2.35 18.33
N THR A 54 -2.25 -2.72 18.42
CA THR A 54 -1.23 -2.37 17.43
C THR A 54 -1.50 -2.99 16.05
N LEU A 55 -2.27 -4.08 15.97
CA LEU A 55 -2.65 -4.72 14.70
C LEU A 55 -3.61 -3.84 13.90
N HIS A 56 -4.63 -3.28 14.55
CA HIS A 56 -5.54 -2.31 13.94
C HIS A 56 -4.80 -1.05 13.49
N ARG A 57 -3.90 -0.54 14.32
CA ARG A 57 -3.05 0.60 13.95
C ARG A 57 -2.19 0.29 12.72
N ALA A 58 -1.66 -0.94 12.60
CA ALA A 58 -0.89 -1.35 11.44
C ALA A 58 -1.75 -1.40 10.17
N ASP A 59 -2.99 -1.90 10.27
CA ASP A 59 -3.94 -1.92 9.15
C ASP A 59 -4.29 -0.49 8.69
N ASP A 60 -4.60 0.42 9.62
CA ASP A 60 -4.87 1.84 9.34
C ASP A 60 -3.68 2.50 8.61
N GLN A 61 -2.45 2.18 9.03
CA GLN A 61 -1.24 2.72 8.41
C GLN A 61 -1.03 2.17 6.99
N VAL A 62 -1.31 0.89 6.76
CA VAL A 62 -1.25 0.28 5.43
C VAL A 62 -2.31 0.89 4.51
N GLU A 63 -3.55 1.05 4.99
CA GLU A 63 -4.61 1.71 4.23
C GLU A 63 -4.26 3.15 3.88
N HIS A 64 -3.73 3.92 4.84
CA HIS A 64 -3.27 5.28 4.59
C HIS A 64 -2.17 5.33 3.53
N ALA A 65 -1.18 4.43 3.61
CA ALA A 65 -0.10 4.32 2.65
C ALA A 65 -0.63 3.94 1.24
N GLN A 66 -1.59 3.02 1.15
CA GLN A 66 -2.24 2.64 -0.12
C GLN A 66 -2.86 3.87 -0.78
N GLY A 67 -3.63 4.67 -0.04
CA GLY A 67 -4.25 5.88 -0.57
C GLY A 67 -3.22 6.94 -1.02
N LEU A 68 -2.09 7.07 -0.33
CA LEU A 68 -1.01 7.97 -0.77
C LEU A 68 -0.34 7.49 -2.07
N VAL A 69 -0.06 6.19 -2.17
CA VAL A 69 0.57 5.60 -3.36
C VAL A 69 -0.36 5.69 -4.57
N GLU A 70 -1.65 5.44 -4.39
CA GLU A 70 -2.67 5.57 -5.44
C GLU A 70 -2.73 7.00 -5.99
N ARG A 71 -2.91 8.01 -5.11
CA ARG A 71 -2.92 9.43 -5.53
C ARG A 71 -1.65 9.85 -6.26
N THR A 72 -0.50 9.34 -5.81
CA THR A 72 0.79 9.63 -6.45
C THR A 72 0.88 8.97 -7.82
N SER A 73 0.42 7.72 -7.96
CA SER A 73 0.39 6.99 -9.23
C SER A 73 -0.53 7.68 -10.24
N ASP A 74 -1.71 8.12 -9.81
CA ASP A 74 -2.64 8.88 -10.65
C ASP A 74 -2.02 10.19 -11.14
N THR A 75 -1.31 10.90 -10.25
CA THR A 75 -0.61 12.14 -10.60
C THR A 75 0.50 11.89 -11.63
N VAL A 76 1.31 10.84 -11.44
CA VAL A 76 2.39 10.47 -12.37
C VAL A 76 1.81 10.08 -13.74
N ARG A 77 0.73 9.29 -13.77
CA ARG A 77 0.07 8.88 -15.00
C ARG A 77 -0.57 10.06 -15.73
N ASP A 78 -1.26 10.94 -15.02
CA ASP A 78 -1.83 12.16 -15.61
C ASP A 78 -0.73 13.00 -16.27
N TYR A 79 0.41 13.17 -15.60
CA TYR A 79 1.55 13.88 -16.17
C TYR A 79 2.12 13.19 -17.43
N LEU A 80 2.30 11.86 -17.39
CA LEU A 80 2.74 11.06 -18.54
C LEU A 80 1.78 11.14 -19.74
N THR A 81 0.47 11.28 -19.52
CA THR A 81 -0.51 11.39 -20.61
C THR A 81 -0.60 12.78 -21.25
N ARG A 82 -0.06 13.81 -20.58
CA ARG A 82 -0.13 15.21 -21.03
C ARG A 82 1.17 15.72 -21.67
N LEU A 83 2.27 14.99 -21.49
CA LEU A 83 3.56 15.22 -22.18
C LEU A 83 3.51 14.67 -23.61
#